data_AF-A0A7J4QSS8-F1
#
_entry.id   AF-A0A7J4QSS8-F1
#
_cell.length_a   1.000
_cell.length_b   1.000
_cell.length_c   1.000
_cell.angle_alpha   90.00
_cell.angle_beta   90.00
_cell.angle_gamma   90.00
#
_symmetry.space_group_name_H-M   'P 1'
#
loop_
_entity.id
_entity.type
_entity.pdbx_description
1 polymer ?
#
loop_
_entity_poly.entity_id
_entity_poly.type
_entity_poly.pdbx_seq_one_letter_code
_entity_poly.pdbx_strand_id
1 'polypeptide(L)'
;MVETMLGDTLPWFFPTLAISLCLWLALPSIEKNGGASLRIGALVRWGPAVMFAWLLLHRMSAIVQLDTTHLEVLQYLPQDASLVERGTLLVSGQAGHELAALAVVVFAA
;
A
#
# COMPACT_ATOMS: atom_id res chain seq x y z
N MET A 1 -20.87 -8.28 -13.23
CA MET A 1 -19.52 -7.81 -13.62
C MET A 1 -18.57 -8.47 -12.64
N VAL A 2 -17.67 -9.31 -13.14
CA VAL A 2 -16.82 -10.17 -12.30
C VAL A 2 -15.60 -9.38 -11.85
N GLU A 3 -15.43 -9.39 -10.53
CA GLU A 3 -14.29 -9.08 -9.66
C GLU A 3 -13.04 -8.43 -10.25
N THR A 4 -12.46 -7.52 -9.48
CA THR A 4 -11.02 -7.59 -9.25
C THR A 4 -10.69 -6.97 -7.90
N MET A 5 -10.65 -7.78 -6.84
CA MET A 5 -9.90 -7.39 -5.64
C MET A 5 -8.44 -7.19 -6.05
N LEU A 6 -7.67 -6.36 -5.31
CA LEU A 6 -6.24 -6.20 -5.61
C LEU A 6 -5.50 -7.56 -5.60
N GLY A 7 -5.97 -8.51 -4.77
CA GLY A 7 -5.46 -9.89 -4.76
C GLY A 7 -5.78 -10.70 -6.03
N ASP A 8 -6.85 -10.34 -6.74
CA ASP A 8 -7.22 -10.97 -8.01
C ASP A 8 -6.54 -10.28 -9.20
N THR A 9 -6.32 -8.95 -9.11
CA THR A 9 -5.62 -8.17 -10.16
C THR A 9 -4.10 -8.33 -10.08
N LEU A 10 -3.55 -8.33 -8.87
CA LEU A 10 -2.12 -8.49 -8.58
C LEU A 10 -1.91 -9.50 -7.43
N PRO A 11 -2.08 -10.81 -7.70
CA PRO A 11 -1.86 -11.86 -6.69
C PRO A 11 -0.43 -11.87 -6.12
N TRP A 12 0.52 -11.35 -6.89
CA TRP A 12 1.93 -11.24 -6.50
C TRP A 12 2.25 -9.98 -5.69
N PHE A 13 1.32 -9.04 -5.52
CA PHE A 13 1.61 -7.80 -4.80
C PHE A 13 2.01 -8.05 -3.35
N PHE A 14 1.23 -8.87 -2.63
CA PHE A 14 1.54 -9.15 -1.23
C PHE A 14 2.82 -9.97 -1.04
N PRO A 15 3.06 -11.06 -1.80
CA PRO A 15 4.36 -11.75 -1.78
C PRO A 15 5.55 -10.84 -2.10
N THR A 16 5.42 -9.96 -3.08
CA THR A 16 6.51 -9.02 -3.44
C THR A 16 6.72 -7.97 -2.37
N LEU A 17 5.67 -7.48 -1.71
CA LEU A 17 5.76 -6.56 -0.57
C LEU A 17 6.50 -7.22 0.59
N ALA A 18 6.16 -8.47 0.91
CA ALA A 18 6.82 -9.23 1.97
C ALA A 18 8.32 -9.40 1.67
N ILE A 19 8.67 -9.81 0.45
CA ILE A 19 10.08 -9.94 0.03
C ILE A 19 10.77 -8.57 0.10
N SER A 20 10.13 -7.50 -0.36
CA SER A 20 10.69 -6.15 -0.31
C SER A 20 10.98 -5.71 1.12
N LEU A 21 10.09 -6.00 2.07
CA LEU A 21 10.31 -5.70 3.49
C LEU A 21 11.44 -6.53 4.08
N CYS A 22 11.54 -7.83 3.75
CA CYS A 22 12.67 -8.67 4.15
C CYS A 22 14.00 -8.14 3.62
N LEU A 23 14.02 -7.68 2.37
CA LEU A 23 15.21 -7.12 1.74
C LEU A 23 15.60 -5.77 2.35
N TRP A 24 14.59 -4.97 2.73
CA TRP A 24 14.77 -3.69 3.42
C TRP A 24 15.39 -3.86 4.80
N LEU A 25 15.04 -4.91 5.56
CA LEU A 25 15.71 -5.26 6.82
C LEU A 25 17.19 -5.61 6.62
N ALA A 26 17.56 -6.16 5.45
CA ALA A 26 18.93 -6.49 5.10
C ALA A 26 19.70 -5.31 4.47
N LEU A 27 19.08 -4.13 4.30
CA LEU A 27 19.68 -2.97 3.64
C LEU A 27 21.07 -2.59 4.19
N PRO A 28 21.31 -2.54 5.52
CA PRO A 28 22.64 -2.21 6.05
C PRO A 28 23.72 -3.21 5.62
N SER A 29 23.36 -4.49 5.46
CA SER A 29 24.29 -5.51 4.97
C SER A 29 24.54 -5.39 3.47
N ILE A 30 23.51 -4.99 2.70
CA ILE A 30 23.59 -4.76 1.25
C ILE A 30 24.49 -3.56 0.94
N GLU A 31 24.35 -2.47 1.69
CA GLU A 31 25.16 -1.25 1.52
C GLU A 31 26.61 -1.46 1.98
N LYS A 32 26.84 -2.16 3.09
CA LYS A 32 28.18 -2.39 3.64
C LYS A 32 29.09 -3.27 2.77
N ASN A 33 28.52 -4.23 2.06
CA ASN A 33 29.29 -5.18 1.25
C ASN A 33 29.76 -4.59 -0.10
N GLY A 34 29.48 -3.31 -0.39
CA GLY A 34 30.02 -2.58 -1.55
C GLY A 34 29.64 -3.12 -2.93
N GLY A 35 28.90 -4.23 -3.01
CA GLY A 35 28.54 -4.92 -4.24
C GLY A 35 27.24 -4.44 -4.88
N ALA A 36 26.39 -3.71 -4.15
CA ALA A 36 25.16 -3.16 -4.68
C ALA A 36 25.41 -1.80 -5.33
N SER A 37 25.02 -1.65 -6.60
CA SER A 37 25.02 -0.34 -7.25
C SER A 37 24.14 0.65 -6.46
N LEU A 38 24.47 1.95 -6.52
CA LEU A 38 23.68 3.04 -5.91
C LEU A 38 22.17 2.91 -6.21
N ARG A 39 21.84 2.43 -7.41
CA ARG A 39 20.45 2.21 -7.86
C ARG A 39 19.77 1.06 -7.12
N ILE A 40 20.46 -0.04 -6.85
CA ILE A 40 19.92 -1.19 -6.11
C ILE A 40 19.66 -0.80 -4.66
N GLY A 41 20.61 -0.08 -4.03
CA GLY A 41 20.42 0.45 -2.68
C GLY A 41 19.19 1.35 -2.58
N ALA A 42 19.04 2.30 -3.52
CA ALA A 42 17.87 3.17 -3.58
C ALA A 42 16.56 2.39 -3.79
N LEU A 43 16.56 1.35 -4.63
CA LEU A 43 15.37 0.55 -4.91
C LEU A 43 14.95 -0.29 -3.71
N VAL A 44 15.90 -0.90 -2.99
CA VAL A 44 15.60 -1.63 -1.75
C VAL A 44 15.12 -0.68 -0.67
N ARG A 45 15.74 0.50 -0.53
CA ARG A 45 15.42 1.53 0.46
C ARG A 45 14.02 2.12 0.29
N TRP A 46 13.65 2.49 -0.93
CA TRP A 46 12.36 3.13 -1.23
C TRP A 46 11.28 2.15 -1.68
N GLY A 47 11.62 0.90 -2.00
CA GLY A 47 10.69 -0.12 -2.48
C GLY A 47 9.44 -0.27 -1.61
N PRO A 48 9.57 -0.51 -0.29
CA PRO A 48 8.41 -0.62 0.59
C PRO A 48 7.52 0.64 0.57
N ALA A 49 8.12 1.83 0.57
CA ALA A 49 7.39 3.09 0.54
C ALA A 49 6.57 3.25 -0.75
N VAL A 50 7.15 2.93 -1.91
CA VAL A 50 6.45 2.97 -3.20
C VAL A 50 5.28 1.99 -3.20
N MET A 51 5.46 0.79 -2.66
CA MET A 51 4.40 -0.22 -2.61
C MET A 51 3.27 0.19 -1.67
N PHE A 52 3.55 0.69 -0.46
CA PHE A 52 2.49 1.19 0.43
C PHE A 52 1.77 2.42 -0.15
N ALA A 53 2.48 3.32 -0.84
CA ALA A 53 1.85 4.43 -1.54
C ALA A 53 0.90 3.94 -2.65
N TRP A 54 1.30 2.90 -3.39
CA TRP A 54 0.44 2.29 -4.41
C TRP A 54 -0.83 1.67 -3.82
N LEU A 55 -0.72 0.92 -2.70
CA LEU A 55 -1.88 0.39 -1.98
C LEU A 55 -2.85 1.48 -1.59
N LEU A 56 -2.32 2.54 -0.96
CA LEU A 56 -3.13 3.66 -0.51
C LEU A 56 -3.86 4.34 -1.68
N LEU A 57 -3.16 4.58 -2.79
CA LEU A 57 -3.76 5.19 -4.00
C LEU A 57 -4.87 4.31 -4.59
N HIS A 58 -4.63 3.00 -4.71
CA HIS A 58 -5.64 2.06 -5.19
C HIS A 58 -6.89 2.11 -4.31
N ARG A 59 -6.71 2.13 -2.99
CA ARG A 59 -7.80 2.19 -2.02
C ARG A 59 -8.53 3.53 -2.04
N MET A 60 -7.81 4.64 -2.15
CA MET A 60 -8.41 5.97 -2.32
C MET A 60 -9.29 6.00 -3.57
N SER A 61 -8.83 5.42 -4.67
CA SER A 61 -9.62 5.31 -5.91
C SER A 61 -10.92 4.55 -5.68
N ALA A 62 -10.86 3.39 -5.02
CA ALA A 62 -12.04 2.59 -4.69
C ALA A 62 -13.08 3.35 -3.83
N ILE A 63 -12.62 4.02 -2.78
CA ILE A 63 -13.49 4.78 -1.87
C ILE A 63 -14.12 5.99 -2.58
N VAL A 64 -13.33 6.72 -3.39
CA VAL A 64 -13.84 7.86 -4.16
C VAL A 64 -14.85 7.42 -5.21
N GLN A 65 -14.67 6.25 -5.81
CA GLN A 65 -15.58 5.72 -6.84
C GLN A 65 -16.79 4.95 -6.27
N LEU A 66 -16.88 4.79 -4.94
CA LEU A 66 -17.87 3.91 -4.29
C LEU A 66 -17.87 2.50 -4.89
N ASP A 67 -16.68 1.98 -5.16
CA ASP A 67 -16.52 0.65 -5.74
C ASP A 67 -16.89 -0.43 -4.71
N THR A 68 -18.12 -0.94 -4.83
CA THR A 68 -18.68 -1.98 -3.95
C THR A 68 -18.06 -3.35 -4.14
N THR A 69 -17.14 -3.51 -5.10
CA THR A 69 -16.31 -4.71 -5.15
C THR A 69 -15.33 -4.77 -3.99
N HIS A 70 -14.99 -3.64 -3.37
CA HIS A 70 -14.21 -3.62 -2.14
C HIS A 70 -15.11 -3.79 -0.92
N LEU A 71 -14.84 -4.84 -0.14
CA LEU A 71 -15.62 -5.21 1.04
C LEU A 71 -15.79 -4.06 2.04
N GLU A 72 -14.76 -3.23 2.24
CA GLU A 72 -14.87 -2.07 3.15
C GLU A 72 -15.83 -1.00 2.62
N VAL A 73 -15.87 -0.78 1.30
CA VAL A 73 -16.77 0.20 0.69
C VAL A 73 -18.20 -0.34 0.78
N LEU A 74 -18.39 -1.62 0.45
CA LEU A 74 -19.68 -2.30 0.54
C LEU A 74 -20.25 -2.32 1.98
N GLN A 75 -19.38 -2.50 2.98
CA GLN A 75 -19.80 -2.63 4.38
C GLN A 75 -20.01 -1.29 5.09
N TYR A 76 -19.23 -0.27 4.75
CA TYR A 76 -19.16 0.97 5.53
C TYR A 76 -19.64 2.23 4.79
N LEU A 77 -19.79 2.19 3.45
CA LEU A 77 -20.27 3.35 2.69
C LEU A 77 -21.67 3.08 2.10
N PRO A 78 -22.70 3.89 2.45
CA PRO A 78 -23.98 3.86 1.74
C PRO A 78 -23.82 4.33 0.28
N GLN A 79 -24.77 3.98 -0.59
CA GLN A 79 -24.68 4.28 -2.04
C GLN A 79 -24.66 5.78 -2.36
N ASP A 80 -25.18 6.60 -1.45
CA ASP A 80 -25.24 8.06 -1.51
C ASP A 80 -24.22 8.73 -0.56
N ALA A 81 -23.21 7.98 -0.10
CA ALA A 81 -22.24 8.48 0.87
C ALA A 81 -21.59 9.79 0.44
N SER A 82 -21.63 10.75 1.37
CA SER A 82 -21.02 12.06 1.26
C SER A 82 -19.49 11.97 1.23
N LEU A 83 -18.84 13.06 0.78
CA LEU A 83 -17.37 13.15 0.80
C LEU A 83 -16.79 13.07 2.22
N VAL A 84 -17.56 13.48 3.23
CA VAL A 84 -17.13 13.42 4.64
C VAL A 84 -17.12 11.97 5.14
N GLU A 85 -18.12 11.17 4.79
CA GLU A 85 -18.15 9.74 5.14
C GLU A 85 -17.04 8.97 4.44
N ARG A 86 -16.78 9.27 3.16
CA ARG A 86 -15.63 8.73 2.41
C ARG A 86 -14.29 9.09 3.05
N GLY A 87 -14.12 10.37 3.43
CA GLY A 87 -12.93 10.85 4.14
C GLY A 87 -12.76 10.21 5.51
N THR A 88 -13.85 9.95 6.22
CA THR A 88 -13.83 9.27 7.52
C THR A 88 -13.34 7.84 7.36
N LEU A 89 -13.86 7.09 6.38
CA LEU A 89 -13.42 5.71 6.11
C LEU A 89 -11.95 5.64 5.70
N LEU A 90 -11.45 6.62 4.94
CA LEU A 90 -10.04 6.73 4.58
C LEU A 90 -9.11 6.82 5.80
N VAL A 91 -9.57 7.43 6.89
CA VAL A 91 -8.77 7.63 8.09
C VAL A 91 -8.97 6.52 9.13
N SER A 92 -10.21 6.07 9.33
CA SER A 92 -10.56 5.08 10.37
C SER A 92 -10.51 3.63 9.90
N GLY A 93 -10.53 3.40 8.59
CA GLY A 93 -10.53 2.06 7.97
C GLY A 93 -9.15 1.47 7.77
N GLN A 94 -9.07 0.47 6.88
CA GLN A 94 -7.81 -0.20 6.53
C GLN A 94 -6.81 0.76 5.84
N ALA A 95 -7.32 1.77 5.14
CA ALA A 95 -6.52 2.88 4.60
C ALA A 95 -5.67 3.60 5.68
N GLY A 96 -6.17 3.75 6.90
CA GLY A 96 -5.41 4.33 8.01
C GLY A 96 -4.18 3.51 8.41
N HIS A 97 -4.29 2.18 8.36
CA HIS A 97 -3.17 1.27 8.64
C HIS A 97 -2.11 1.34 7.53
N GLU A 98 -2.54 1.42 6.27
CA GLU A 98 -1.66 1.60 5.11
C GLU A 98 -0.93 2.95 5.17
N LEU A 99 -1.62 4.02 5.59
CA LEU A 99 -1.04 5.33 5.81
C LEU A 99 0.00 5.32 6.94
N ALA A 100 -0.30 4.65 8.06
CA ALA A 100 0.63 4.50 9.17
C ALA A 100 1.87 3.69 8.75
N ALA A 101 1.69 2.59 8.02
CA ALA A 101 2.78 1.79 7.48
C ALA A 101 3.65 2.61 6.51
N LEU A 102 3.04 3.38 5.61
CA LEU A 102 3.74 4.29 4.71
C LEU A 102 4.58 5.32 5.50
N ALA A 103 4.00 5.94 6.52
CA ALA A 103 4.71 6.91 7.35
C ALA A 103 5.94 6.28 8.03
N VAL A 104 5.82 5.05 8.54
CA VAL A 104 6.94 4.32 9.16
C VAL A 104 8.05 4.03 8.15
N VAL A 105 7.73 3.48 6.97
CA VAL A 105 8.75 3.14 5.99
C VAL A 105 9.40 4.37 5.36
N VAL A 106 8.67 5.49 5.23
CA VAL A 106 9.24 6.77 4.76
C VAL A 106 10.14 7.40 5.83
N PHE A 107 9.75 7.34 7.10
CA PHE A 107 10.58 7.85 8.20
C PHE A 107 11.89 7.06 8.36
N ALA A 108 11.83 5.76 8.15
CA ALA A 108 12.97 4.86 8.31
C ALA A 108 13.83 4.69 7.04
N ALA A 109 13.34 5.17 5.89
CA ALA A 109 14.13 5.34 4.67
C ALA A 109 15.04 6.56 4.78
#